data_AF-A0AAE2YQT5-F1
#
_entry.id   AF-A0AAE2YQT5-F1
#
_cell.length_a   1.000
_cell.length_b   1.000
_cell.length_c   1.000
_cell.angle_alpha   90.00
_cell.angle_beta   90.00
_cell.angle_gamma   90.00
#
_symmetry.space_group_name_H-M   'P 1'
#
loop_
_entity.id
_entity.type
_entity.pdbx_description
1 polymer ?
#
loop_
_entity_poly.entity_id
_entity_poly.type
_entity_poly.pdbx_seq_one_letter_code
_entity_poly.pdbx_strand_id
1 'polypeptide(L)'
;MESPFLLELRRHLQEETPRTEALRAAFVPLDHLLADIATDQQILYDGPGVGLGIQPNLHRLRIAQHHWTGSERAWGLAVCSYAGQGEPRSEWRIARASRERLPVILRALPEFFHGYAEMALREHPSRGSSRRLQEIARLLGR
;
A
#
# COMPACT_ATOMS: atom_id res chain seq x y z
N MET A 1 10.70 17.46 3.97
CA MET A 1 11.54 17.00 2.85
C MET A 1 10.77 15.92 2.12
N GLU A 2 10.47 16.10 0.83
CA GLU A 2 9.77 15.07 0.06
C GLU A 2 10.66 13.84 -0.06
N SER A 3 10.10 12.64 0.16
CA SER A 3 10.88 11.41 0.13
C SER A 3 11.18 11.05 -1.32
N PRO A 4 12.45 10.88 -1.75
CA PRO A 4 12.79 10.68 -3.16
C PRO A 4 12.04 9.53 -3.84
N PHE A 5 11.77 8.45 -3.10
CA PHE A 5 11.04 7.30 -3.63
C PHE A 5 9.56 7.61 -3.94
N LEU A 6 8.92 8.56 -3.26
CA LEU A 6 7.54 8.96 -3.56
C LEU A 6 7.46 9.74 -4.87
N LEU A 7 8.47 10.58 -5.15
CA LEU A 7 8.59 11.26 -6.43
C LEU A 7 8.84 10.25 -7.56
N GLU A 8 9.63 9.22 -7.31
CA GLU A 8 9.86 8.14 -8.27
C GLU A 8 8.58 7.33 -8.55
N LEU A 9 7.80 6.99 -7.52
CA LEU A 9 6.49 6.35 -7.70
C LEU A 9 5.53 7.24 -8.50
N ARG A 10 5.50 8.54 -8.22
CA ARG A 10 4.71 9.51 -8.98
C ARG A 10 5.14 9.58 -10.44
N ARG A 11 6.45 9.57 -10.72
CA ARG A 11 6.99 9.53 -12.08
C ARG A 11 6.54 8.27 -12.82
N HIS A 12 6.63 7.11 -12.17
CA HIS A 12 6.16 5.85 -12.76
C HIS A 12 4.65 5.78 -12.97
N LEU A 13 3.83 6.49 -12.18
CA LEU A 13 2.39 6.58 -12.41
C LEU A 13 2.04 7.24 -13.75
N GLN A 14 2.93 8.08 -14.29
CA GLN A 14 2.76 8.75 -15.58
C GLN A 14 3.33 7.95 -16.75
N GLU A 15 4.04 6.84 -16.49
CA GLU A 15 4.62 5.98 -17.52
C GLU A 15 3.60 4.94 -17.98
N GLU A 16 3.45 4.75 -19.30
CA GLU A 16 2.60 3.70 -19.86
C GLU A 16 3.13 2.30 -19.50
N THR A 17 4.46 2.14 -19.52
CA THR A 17 5.18 0.91 -19.15
C THR A 17 6.28 1.19 -18.12
N PRO A 18 6.00 1.04 -16.82
CA PRO A 18 6.96 1.34 -15.76
C PRO A 18 8.19 0.42 -15.78
N ARG A 19 9.38 1.01 -15.60
CA ARG A 19 10.64 0.24 -15.45
C ARG A 19 10.61 -0.56 -14.15
N THR A 20 10.52 -1.88 -14.26
CA THR A 20 10.24 -2.77 -13.12
C THR A 20 11.29 -2.74 -12.00
N GLU A 21 12.57 -2.55 -12.33
CA GLU A 21 13.65 -2.53 -11.33
C GLU A 21 13.65 -1.26 -10.48
N ALA A 22 13.56 -0.08 -11.12
CA ALA A 22 13.42 1.20 -10.44
C ALA A 22 12.13 1.25 -9.61
N LEU A 23 11.04 0.73 -10.17
CA LEU A 23 9.77 0.61 -9.47
C LEU A 23 9.91 -0.26 -8.21
N ARG A 24 10.50 -1.44 -8.32
CA ARG A 24 10.74 -2.33 -7.18
C ARG A 24 11.58 -1.65 -6.09
N ALA A 25 12.63 -0.93 -6.49
CA ALA A 25 13.48 -0.18 -5.56
C ALA A 25 12.69 0.89 -4.79
N ALA A 26 11.72 1.55 -5.44
CA ALA A 26 10.85 2.54 -4.80
C ALA A 26 9.79 1.93 -3.86
N PHE A 27 9.38 0.67 -4.10
CA PHE A 27 8.42 -0.04 -3.24
C PHE A 27 9.01 -0.49 -1.90
N VAL A 28 10.32 -0.71 -1.80
CA VAL A 28 10.98 -1.08 -0.53
C VAL A 28 10.82 0.00 0.55
N PRO A 29 11.25 1.26 0.34
CA PRO A 29 11.04 2.31 1.33
C PRO A 29 9.56 2.66 1.53
N LEU A 30 8.70 2.42 0.53
CA LEU A 30 7.25 2.56 0.69
C LEU A 30 6.69 1.55 1.70
N ASP A 31 7.12 0.29 1.63
CA ASP A 31 6.72 -0.78 2.57
C ASP A 31 7.09 -0.40 4.01
N HIS A 32 8.31 0.10 4.22
CA HIS A 32 8.77 0.57 5.54
C HIS A 32 7.98 1.78 6.04
N LEU A 33 7.80 2.80 5.21
CA LEU A 33 7.02 3.98 5.57
C LEU A 33 5.59 3.61 5.98
N LEU A 34 4.95 2.70 5.25
CA LEU A 34 3.61 2.23 5.57
C LEU A 34 3.57 1.36 6.83
N ALA A 35 4.61 0.58 7.12
CA ALA A 35 4.71 -0.15 8.37
C ALA A 35 4.79 0.81 9.58
N ASP A 36 5.59 1.88 9.48
CA ASP A 36 5.70 2.90 10.53
C ASP A 36 4.36 3.62 10.74
N ILE A 37 3.74 4.09 9.65
CA ILE A 37 2.43 4.75 9.71
C ILE A 37 1.36 3.80 10.25
N ALA A 38 1.31 2.55 9.79
CA ALA A 38 0.32 1.57 10.24
C ALA A 38 0.52 1.18 11.70
N THR A 39 1.76 1.12 12.18
CA THR A 39 2.07 0.85 13.59
C THR A 39 1.61 1.99 14.50
N ASP A 40 1.77 3.24 14.04
CA ASP A 40 1.29 4.41 14.77
C ASP A 40 -0.24 4.56 14.70
N GLN A 41 -0.86 4.25 13.56
CA GLN A 41 -2.31 4.40 13.35
C GLN A 41 -3.10 3.26 13.98
N GLN A 42 -2.69 2.00 13.74
CA GLN A 42 -3.41 0.78 14.12
C GLN A 42 -4.86 0.71 13.62
N ILE A 43 -5.10 1.26 12.44
CA ILE A 43 -6.40 1.26 11.77
C ILE A 43 -6.40 0.14 10.73
N LEU A 44 -7.38 -0.76 10.82
CA LEU A 44 -7.63 -1.76 9.79
C LEU A 44 -8.25 -1.06 8.57
N TYR A 45 -7.64 -1.24 7.40
CA TYR A 45 -8.14 -0.64 6.16
C TYR A 45 -8.05 -1.62 5.00
N ASP A 46 -9.20 -1.87 4.35
CA ASP A 46 -9.32 -2.66 3.13
C ASP A 46 -9.37 -1.75 1.90
N GLY A 47 -8.27 -1.73 1.17
CA GLY A 47 -8.07 -0.89 0.00
C GLY A 47 -8.48 -1.55 -1.33
N PRO A 48 -8.00 -0.98 -2.45
CA PRO A 48 -8.35 -1.42 -3.80
C PRO A 48 -7.88 -2.83 -4.15
N GLY A 49 -8.53 -3.38 -5.18
CA GLY A 49 -8.16 -4.64 -5.82
C GLY A 49 -6.86 -4.55 -6.62
N VAL A 50 -5.99 -5.53 -6.43
CA VAL A 50 -4.69 -5.71 -7.10
C VAL A 50 -4.50 -7.15 -7.59
N GLY A 51 -5.61 -7.84 -7.85
CA GLY A 51 -5.64 -9.11 -8.57
C GLY A 51 -5.27 -8.94 -10.03
N LEU A 52 -4.84 -10.04 -10.66
CA LEU A 52 -4.48 -10.06 -12.08
C LEU A 52 -5.61 -10.67 -12.92
N GLY A 53 -5.70 -10.26 -14.19
CA GLY A 53 -6.70 -10.79 -15.13
C GLY A 53 -8.14 -10.42 -14.76
N ILE A 54 -9.06 -11.37 -14.93
CA ILE A 54 -10.50 -11.16 -14.77
C ILE A 54 -10.98 -11.15 -13.30
N GLN A 55 -10.08 -11.32 -12.33
CA GLN A 55 -10.42 -11.37 -10.90
C GLN A 55 -9.65 -10.31 -10.08
N PRO A 56 -9.87 -9.00 -10.34
CA PRO A 56 -9.13 -7.92 -9.68
C PRO A 56 -9.33 -7.87 -8.17
N ASN A 57 -10.46 -8.36 -7.66
CA ASN A 57 -10.80 -8.36 -6.24
C ASN A 57 -10.37 -9.62 -5.48
N LEU A 58 -9.80 -10.61 -6.17
CA LEU A 58 -9.26 -11.81 -5.50
C LEU A 58 -8.09 -11.46 -4.58
N HIS A 59 -7.34 -10.42 -4.93
CA HIS A 59 -6.28 -9.86 -4.11
C HIS A 59 -6.53 -8.38 -3.91
N ARG A 60 -6.38 -7.88 -2.68
CA ARG A 60 -6.56 -6.46 -2.35
C ARG A 60 -5.42 -5.96 -1.47
N LEU A 61 -5.19 -4.66 -1.52
CA LEU A 61 -4.31 -3.98 -0.57
C LEU A 61 -5.01 -3.90 0.79
N ARG A 62 -4.31 -4.26 1.87
CA ARG A 62 -4.87 -4.20 3.23
C ARG A 62 -3.85 -3.75 4.26
N ILE A 63 -4.23 -2.77 5.07
CA ILE A 63 -3.56 -2.45 6.33
C ILE A 63 -4.20 -3.28 7.44
N ALA A 64 -3.38 -4.07 8.12
CA ALA A 64 -3.76 -4.84 9.31
C ALA A 64 -2.49 -5.20 10.09
N GLN A 65 -2.68 -5.82 11.26
CA GLN A 65 -1.60 -6.58 11.91
C GLN A 65 -1.44 -7.92 11.18
N HIS A 66 -0.39 -8.04 10.38
CA HIS A 66 -0.10 -9.24 9.59
C HIS A 66 0.82 -10.18 10.34
N HIS A 67 0.68 -11.47 10.05
CA HIS A 67 1.56 -12.52 10.54
C HIS A 67 2.56 -12.85 9.44
N TRP A 68 3.81 -12.40 9.61
CA TRP A 68 4.89 -12.71 8.68
C TRP A 68 5.59 -14.01 9.10
N THR A 69 6.53 -14.49 8.28
CA THR A 69 7.20 -15.79 8.51
C THR A 69 7.73 -15.92 9.94
N GLY A 70 7.39 -17.03 10.61
CA GLY A 70 7.76 -17.28 12.01
C GLY A 70 6.76 -16.65 12.98
N SER A 71 7.27 -15.92 13.98
CA SER A 71 6.47 -15.32 15.07
C SER A 71 6.28 -13.80 14.92
N GLU A 72 6.68 -13.21 13.78
CA GLU A 72 6.61 -11.77 13.58
C GLU A 72 5.16 -11.33 13.34
N ARG A 73 4.64 -10.52 14.26
CA ARG A 73 3.35 -9.83 14.13
C ARG A 73 3.60 -8.34 14.03
N ALA A 74 3.29 -7.76 12.88
CA ALA A 74 3.54 -6.34 12.63
C ALA A 74 2.40 -5.70 11.84
N TRP A 75 2.09 -4.45 12.17
CA TRP A 75 1.21 -3.63 11.37
C TRP A 75 1.89 -3.22 10.06
N GLY A 76 1.15 -3.25 8.96
CA GLY A 76 1.69 -2.81 7.68
C GLY A 76 0.75 -3.10 6.52
N LEU A 77 1.22 -2.76 5.33
CA LEU A 77 0.50 -3.05 4.08
C LEU A 77 0.87 -4.43 3.57
N ALA A 78 -0.15 -5.21 3.20
CA ALA A 78 0.01 -6.46 2.48
C ALA A 78 -0.94 -6.53 1.29
N VAL A 79 -0.55 -7.30 0.28
CA VAL A 79 -1.49 -7.88 -0.67
C VAL A 79 -2.11 -9.10 0.00
N CYS A 80 -3.41 -9.03 0.24
CA CYS A 80 -4.17 -10.10 0.87
C CYS A 80 -5.08 -10.80 -0.13
N SER A 81 -5.18 -12.11 -0.01
CA SER A 81 -6.13 -12.92 -0.77
C SER A 81 -7.48 -13.00 -0.07
N TYR A 82 -8.52 -12.84 -0.89
CA TYR A 82 -9.94 -12.92 -0.52
C TYR A 82 -10.57 -14.20 -1.09
N ALA A 83 -9.76 -15.16 -1.49
CA ALA A 83 -10.19 -16.46 -1.99
C ALA A 83 -10.68 -17.35 -0.83
N GLY A 84 -11.90 -17.12 -0.32
CA GLY A 84 -12.49 -18.01 0.69
C GLY A 84 -13.60 -17.38 1.54
N GLN A 85 -14.15 -18.21 2.42
CA GLN A 85 -15.10 -17.81 3.48
C GLN A 85 -14.30 -17.64 4.78
N GLY A 86 -13.78 -16.45 5.04
CA GLY A 86 -12.95 -16.18 6.22
C GLY A 86 -12.22 -14.84 6.17
N GLU A 87 -11.35 -14.61 7.15
CA GLU A 87 -10.49 -13.42 7.14
C GLU A 87 -9.51 -13.45 5.97
N PRO A 88 -9.28 -12.30 5.30
CA PRO A 88 -8.32 -12.22 4.22
C PRO A 88 -6.92 -12.62 4.68
N ARG A 89 -6.25 -13.45 3.88
CA ARG A 89 -4.91 -13.95 4.19
C ARG A 89 -3.86 -13.05 3.56
N SER A 90 -2.91 -12.55 4.35
CA SER A 90 -1.72 -11.86 3.82
C SER A 90 -0.85 -12.83 3.01
N GLU A 91 -0.64 -12.54 1.73
CA GLU A 91 0.20 -13.35 0.85
C GLU A 91 1.58 -12.72 0.63
N TRP A 92 1.62 -11.41 0.36
CA TRP A 92 2.85 -10.71 0.03
C TRP A 92 2.93 -9.32 0.65
N ARG A 93 4.13 -8.94 1.09
CA ARG A 93 4.51 -7.52 1.19
C ARG A 93 4.57 -6.92 -0.22
N ILE A 94 4.21 -5.64 -0.36
CA ILE A 94 4.15 -4.98 -1.67
C ILE A 94 5.51 -4.96 -2.38
N ALA A 95 6.61 -4.80 -1.64
CA ALA A 95 7.97 -4.84 -2.18
C ALA A 95 8.38 -6.21 -2.75
N ARG A 96 7.70 -7.29 -2.31
CA ARG A 96 7.95 -8.67 -2.76
C ARG A 96 6.93 -9.14 -3.80
N ALA A 97 6.01 -8.29 -4.22
CA ALA A 97 5.06 -8.63 -5.28
C ALA A 97 5.79 -8.99 -6.60
N SER A 98 5.13 -9.82 -7.42
CA SER A 98 5.65 -10.24 -8.72
C SER A 98 5.80 -9.06 -9.67
N ARG A 99 6.65 -9.22 -10.71
CA ARG A 99 6.88 -8.17 -11.71
C ARG A 99 5.59 -7.70 -12.38
N GLU A 100 4.69 -8.64 -12.69
CA GLU A 100 3.39 -8.36 -13.31
C GLU A 100 2.45 -7.57 -12.39
N ARG A 101 2.56 -7.77 -11.08
CA ARG A 101 1.66 -7.15 -10.10
C ARG A 101 2.12 -5.76 -9.67
N LEU A 102 3.42 -5.45 -9.74
CA LEU A 102 3.94 -4.14 -9.36
C LEU A 102 3.27 -2.98 -10.10
N PRO A 103 3.06 -3.01 -11.44
CA PRO A 103 2.31 -1.97 -12.13
C PRO A 103 0.85 -1.85 -11.69
N VAL A 104 0.19 -2.97 -11.36
CA VAL A 104 -1.20 -2.97 -10.88
C VAL A 104 -1.28 -2.33 -9.49
N ILE A 105 -0.38 -2.69 -8.59
CA ILE A 105 -0.28 -2.08 -7.26
C ILE A 105 0.02 -0.58 -7.38
N LEU A 106 0.98 -0.20 -8.24
CA LEU A 106 1.34 1.19 -8.48
C LEU A 106 0.10 2.02 -8.84
N ARG A 107 -0.69 1.56 -9.83
CA ARG A 107 -1.92 2.24 -10.27
C ARG A 107 -2.99 2.32 -9.17
N ALA A 108 -2.97 1.41 -8.21
CA ALA A 108 -3.90 1.40 -7.09
C ALA A 108 -3.47 2.32 -5.93
N LEU A 109 -2.21 2.78 -5.89
CA LEU A 109 -1.70 3.61 -4.79
C LEU A 109 -2.47 4.93 -4.58
N PRO A 110 -2.85 5.70 -5.62
CA PRO A 110 -3.59 6.95 -5.42
C PRO A 110 -4.92 6.73 -4.69
N GLU A 111 -5.73 5.76 -5.13
CA GLU A 111 -6.99 5.38 -4.48
C GLU A 111 -6.75 4.88 -3.05
N PHE A 112 -5.75 3.99 -2.88
CA PHE A 112 -5.38 3.45 -1.58
C PHE A 112 -5.04 4.55 -0.57
N PHE A 113 -4.14 5.46 -0.92
CA PHE A 113 -3.70 6.54 -0.03
C PHE A 113 -4.80 7.54 0.25
N HIS A 114 -5.66 7.84 -0.73
CA HIS A 114 -6.81 8.72 -0.52
C HIS A 114 -7.75 8.16 0.55
N GLY A 115 -8.25 6.93 0.37
CA GLY A 115 -9.20 6.34 1.32
C GLY A 115 -8.58 6.06 2.69
N TYR A 116 -7.30 5.65 2.74
CA TYR A 116 -6.64 5.43 4.03
C TYR A 116 -6.40 6.75 4.79
N ALA A 117 -6.03 7.82 4.08
CA ALA A 117 -5.87 9.14 4.68
C ALA A 117 -7.20 9.68 5.24
N GLU A 118 -8.32 9.51 4.51
CA GLU A 118 -9.64 9.91 4.99
C GLU A 118 -10.04 9.17 6.27
N MET A 119 -9.82 7.86 6.32
CA MET A 119 -10.09 7.05 7.50
C MET A 119 -9.21 7.47 8.69
N ALA A 120 -7.90 7.64 8.47
CA ALA A 120 -6.96 8.06 9.50
C ALA A 120 -7.26 9.47 10.05
N LEU A 121 -7.67 10.41 9.20
CA LEU A 121 -8.08 11.75 9.63
C LEU A 121 -9.38 11.74 10.44
N ARG A 122 -10.31 10.84 10.11
CA ARG A 122 -11.56 10.70 10.87
C ARG A 122 -11.31 10.13 12.27
N GLU A 123 -10.47 9.12 12.39
CA GLU A 123 -10.23 8.42 13.66
C GLU A 123 -9.17 9.11 14.52
N HIS A 124 -8.12 9.64 13.90
CA HIS A 124 -6.94 10.20 14.57
C HIS A 124 -6.50 11.54 13.94
N PRO A 125 -7.34 12.59 13.96
CA PRO A 125 -7.10 13.85 13.23
C PRO A 125 -5.82 14.59 13.64
N SER A 126 -5.38 14.42 14.89
CA SER A 126 -4.21 15.13 15.45
C SER A 126 -2.88 14.41 15.27
N ARG A 127 -2.86 13.15 14.83
CA ARG A 127 -1.61 12.38 14.67
C ARG A 127 -0.82 12.88 13.46
N GLY A 128 0.50 12.99 13.62
CA GLY A 128 1.41 13.39 12.54
C GLY A 128 1.36 12.45 11.34
N SER A 129 1.17 11.16 11.58
CA SER A 129 0.99 10.12 10.57
C SER A 129 -0.29 10.29 9.74
N SER A 130 -1.40 10.80 10.33
CA SER A 130 -2.63 11.13 9.58
C SER A 130 -2.38 12.27 8.60
N ARG A 131 -1.68 13.32 9.06
CA ARG A 131 -1.26 14.43 8.17
C ARG A 131 -0.32 13.92 7.09
N ARG A 132 0.61 13.04 7.44
CA ARG A 132 1.56 12.44 6.49
C ARG A 132 0.86 11.62 5.41
N LEU A 133 -0.15 10.82 5.77
CA LEU A 133 -0.99 10.12 4.80
C LEU A 133 -1.68 11.09 3.83
N GLN A 134 -2.24 12.19 4.35
CA GLN A 134 -2.88 13.21 3.52
C GLN A 134 -1.89 13.89 2.55
N GLU A 135 -0.66 14.17 2.98
CA GLU A 135 0.41 14.69 2.12
C GLU A 135 0.74 13.72 0.97
N ILE A 136 0.90 12.43 1.28
CA ILE A 136 1.22 11.40 0.29
C ILE A 136 0.05 11.23 -0.70
N ALA A 137 -1.19 11.20 -0.20
CA ALA A 137 -2.39 11.13 -1.03
C ALA A 137 -2.45 12.29 -2.03
N ARG A 138 -2.15 13.52 -1.60
CA ARG A 138 -2.08 14.69 -2.50
C ARG A 138 -0.96 14.59 -3.53
N LEU A 139 0.20 14.04 -3.13
CA LEU A 139 1.35 13.87 -4.01
C LEU A 139 1.08 12.85 -5.13
N LEU A 140 0.43 11.73 -4.80
CA LEU A 140 0.17 10.65 -5.75
C LEU A 140 -1.14 10.79 -6.54
N GLY A 141 -2.10 11.59 -6.05
CA GLY A 141 -3.41 11.81 -6.68
C GLY A 141 -3.44 12.85 -7.79
N ARG A 142 -2.29 13.31 -8.31
CA ARG A 142 -2.17 14.34 -9.37
C ARG A 142 -1.19 13.95 -10.47
#